data_AF-A0A843HQF0-F1
#
_entry.id   AF-A0A843HQF0-F1
#
_cell.length_a   1.000
_cell.length_b   1.000
_cell.length_c   1.000
_cell.angle_alpha   90.00
_cell.angle_beta   90.00
_cell.angle_gamma   90.00
#
_symmetry.space_group_name_H-M   'P 1'
#
loop_
_entity.id
_entity.type
_entity.pdbx_description
1 polymer ?
#
loop_
_entity_poly.entity_id
_entity_poly.type
_entity_poly.pdbx_seq_one_letter_code
_entity_poly.pdbx_strand_id
1 'polypeptide(L)'
;MRTSKPFSTISYNSDKYITSKLNDLVSAGKISFWCAIRHKPESDEKKSHLHVYINPSCMFQTDDLKSYLAEVDPDNLKLPLTCITARPSKTFDDWVLYSLHDKRYLASKGLSREHHYNRNALFTSDVNELDMLFNEVDMCKYTVYQTLLDFKQEGKTFEQFLMTGQCPIQQIRNYAFAWSLLDSVACIRQEPTHTPIDEPQNQLVDVETGEIVGSISEFEDFS
;
A
#
# COMPACT_ATOMS: atom_id res chain seq x y z
N MET A 1 -28.60 -5.15 -0.94
CA MET A 1 -28.05 -5.89 -2.10
C MET A 1 -28.10 -7.38 -1.79
N ARG A 2 -28.37 -8.23 -2.78
CA ARG A 2 -28.34 -9.70 -2.58
C ARG A 2 -27.13 -10.31 -3.28
N THR A 3 -26.33 -11.11 -2.57
CA THR A 3 -25.06 -11.65 -3.08
C THR A 3 -24.74 -13.03 -2.52
N SER A 4 -24.14 -13.88 -3.34
CA SER A 4 -23.44 -15.10 -2.92
C SER A 4 -21.91 -14.94 -3.01
N LYS A 5 -21.44 -13.77 -3.45
CA LYS A 5 -20.01 -13.43 -3.50
C LYS A 5 -19.59 -12.74 -2.19
N PRO A 6 -18.30 -12.81 -1.85
CA PRO A 6 -17.77 -12.10 -0.70
C PRO A 6 -18.07 -10.61 -0.74
N PHE A 7 -18.27 -10.03 0.44
CA PHE A 7 -18.55 -8.62 0.59
C PHE A 7 -17.91 -8.08 1.87
N SER A 8 -17.72 -6.78 1.91
CA SER A 8 -17.10 -6.09 3.03
C SER A 8 -17.94 -4.91 3.48
N THR A 9 -17.83 -4.58 4.76
CA THR A 9 -18.46 -3.41 5.35
C THR A 9 -17.56 -2.76 6.39
N ILE A 10 -17.91 -1.54 6.77
CA ILE A 10 -17.34 -0.86 7.93
C ILE A 10 -18.36 -0.94 9.06
N SER A 11 -17.95 -1.42 10.23
CA SER A 11 -18.77 -1.51 11.43
C SER A 11 -18.23 -0.60 12.53
N TYR A 12 -19.13 0.02 13.29
CA TYR A 12 -18.78 0.80 14.49
C TYR A 12 -19.03 0.03 15.79
N ASN A 13 -19.41 -1.25 15.69
CA ASN A 13 -19.73 -2.10 16.83
C ASN A 13 -18.51 -2.38 17.72
N SER A 14 -18.77 -2.84 18.93
CA SER A 14 -17.72 -3.36 19.81
C SER A 14 -17.19 -4.70 19.31
N ASP A 15 -15.91 -5.01 19.59
CA ASP A 15 -15.26 -6.23 19.11
C ASP A 15 -15.94 -7.50 19.61
N LYS A 16 -16.41 -7.49 20.86
CA LYS A 16 -17.11 -8.64 21.45
C LYS A 16 -18.48 -8.85 20.81
N TYR A 17 -19.24 -7.77 20.61
CA TYR A 17 -20.58 -7.85 20.04
C TYR A 17 -20.54 -8.35 18.60
N ILE A 18 -19.68 -7.75 17.77
CA ILE A 18 -19.59 -8.13 16.36
C ILE A 18 -19.11 -9.59 16.21
N THR A 19 -18.13 -10.01 17.01
CA THR A 19 -17.62 -11.38 16.99
C THR A 19 -18.73 -12.37 17.33
N SER A 20 -19.52 -12.10 18.38
CA SER A 20 -20.66 -12.95 18.74
C SER A 20 -21.68 -13.02 17.61
N LYS A 21 -22.08 -11.88 17.04
CA LYS A 21 -23.10 -11.83 15.98
C LYS A 21 -22.64 -12.49 14.68
N LEU A 22 -21.38 -12.34 14.29
CA LEU A 22 -20.87 -13.00 13.10
C LEU A 22 -20.73 -14.51 13.34
N ASN A 23 -20.34 -14.95 14.54
CA ASN A 23 -20.31 -16.38 14.89
C ASN A 23 -21.71 -17.01 14.95
N ASP A 24 -22.76 -16.26 15.33
CA ASP A 24 -24.14 -16.71 15.22
C ASP A 24 -24.51 -16.99 13.75
N LEU A 25 -24.08 -16.12 12.82
CA LEU A 25 -24.31 -16.30 11.38
C LEU A 25 -23.54 -17.50 10.80
N VAL A 26 -22.31 -17.75 11.29
CA VAL A 26 -21.54 -18.95 10.93
C VAL A 26 -22.27 -20.20 11.40
N SER A 27 -22.68 -20.21 12.67
CA SER A 27 -23.39 -21.35 13.28
C SER A 27 -24.74 -21.63 12.63
N ALA A 28 -25.42 -20.58 12.14
CA ALA A 28 -26.66 -20.69 11.38
C ALA A 28 -26.44 -21.08 9.90
N GLY A 29 -25.19 -21.28 9.46
CA GLY A 29 -24.85 -21.65 8.08
C GLY A 29 -25.15 -20.55 7.07
N LYS A 30 -25.26 -19.29 7.48
CA LYS A 30 -25.53 -18.14 6.59
C LYS A 30 -24.25 -17.62 5.96
N ILE A 31 -23.16 -17.64 6.72
CA ILE A 31 -21.82 -17.27 6.26
C ILE A 31 -20.87 -18.43 6.54
N SER A 32 -19.85 -18.57 5.69
CA SER A 32 -18.84 -19.62 5.84
C SER A 32 -17.66 -19.09 6.64
N PHE A 33 -17.30 -17.83 6.38
CA PHE A 33 -16.10 -17.21 6.92
C PHE A 33 -16.29 -15.72 7.13
N TRP A 34 -15.65 -15.18 8.16
CA TRP A 34 -15.50 -13.74 8.33
C TRP A 34 -14.12 -13.38 8.89
N CYS A 35 -13.66 -12.18 8.57
CA CYS A 35 -12.43 -11.60 9.09
C CYS A 35 -12.64 -10.11 9.34
N ALA A 36 -12.05 -9.57 10.41
CA ALA A 36 -12.16 -8.16 10.74
C ALA A 36 -10.88 -7.59 11.37
N ILE A 37 -10.72 -6.28 11.25
CA ILE A 37 -9.64 -5.52 11.88
C ILE A 37 -10.15 -4.17 12.38
N ARG A 38 -9.66 -3.75 13.55
CA ARG A 38 -9.99 -2.44 14.13
C ARG A 38 -9.02 -1.38 13.71
N HIS A 39 -9.56 -0.34 13.09
CA HIS A 39 -8.82 0.85 12.70
C HIS A 39 -9.00 1.96 13.74
N LYS A 40 -7.89 2.65 13.99
CA LYS A 40 -7.85 3.91 14.72
C LYS A 40 -8.33 5.04 13.80
N PRO A 41 -8.92 6.10 14.37
CA PRO A 41 -9.31 7.27 13.59
C PRO A 41 -8.08 7.94 12.96
N GLU A 42 -8.21 8.34 11.70
CA GLU A 42 -7.22 9.12 10.95
C GLU A 42 -7.76 10.53 10.65
N SER A 43 -6.97 11.36 9.97
CA SER A 43 -7.34 12.76 9.68
C SER A 43 -8.65 12.92 8.90
N ASP A 44 -8.98 11.98 8.02
CA ASP A 44 -10.24 11.91 7.26
C ASP A 44 -11.36 11.15 7.99
N GLU A 45 -11.02 10.20 8.87
CA GLU A 45 -11.97 9.35 9.59
C GLU A 45 -11.95 9.59 11.11
N LYS A 46 -12.95 10.34 11.59
CA LYS A 46 -13.01 10.81 12.98
C LYS A 46 -13.41 9.75 14.02
N LYS A 47 -13.75 8.53 13.61
CA LYS A 47 -14.24 7.47 14.51
C LYS A 47 -13.49 6.17 14.27
N SER A 48 -13.12 5.51 15.38
CA SER A 48 -12.64 4.11 15.31
C SER A 48 -13.74 3.23 14.74
N HIS A 49 -13.33 2.31 13.87
CA HIS A 49 -14.25 1.44 13.16
C HIS A 49 -13.55 0.13 12.81
N LEU A 50 -14.34 -0.81 12.32
CA LEU A 50 -13.94 -2.16 11.96
C LEU A 50 -14.10 -2.33 10.46
N HIS A 51 -13.04 -2.70 9.76
CA HIS A 51 -13.18 -3.29 8.43
C HIS A 51 -13.57 -4.75 8.61
N VAL A 52 -14.65 -5.16 7.98
CA VAL A 52 -15.18 -6.53 8.09
C VAL A 52 -15.31 -7.12 6.69
N TYR A 53 -14.75 -8.31 6.51
CA TYR A 53 -14.90 -9.17 5.35
C TYR A 53 -15.79 -10.35 5.69
N ILE A 54 -16.72 -10.68 4.80
CA ILE A 54 -17.69 -11.76 4.98
C ILE A 54 -17.77 -12.58 3.71
N ASN A 55 -17.62 -13.89 3.85
CA ASN A 55 -17.85 -14.88 2.81
C ASN A 55 -19.20 -15.58 3.07
N PRO A 56 -20.22 -15.38 2.22
CA PRO A 56 -21.53 -15.97 2.44
C PRO A 56 -21.59 -17.45 2.00
N SER A 57 -22.24 -18.30 2.79
CA SER A 57 -22.48 -19.72 2.44
C SER A 57 -23.66 -19.89 1.49
N CYS A 58 -24.56 -18.90 1.45
CA CYS A 58 -25.76 -18.92 0.62
C CYS A 58 -26.02 -17.54 0.02
N MET A 59 -27.10 -17.40 -0.75
CA MET A 59 -27.56 -16.10 -1.20
C MET A 59 -27.92 -15.24 0.03
N PHE A 60 -27.14 -14.17 0.28
CA PHE A 60 -27.24 -13.34 1.47
C PHE A 60 -27.79 -11.96 1.10
N GLN A 61 -28.74 -11.46 1.89
CA GLN A 61 -29.28 -10.11 1.75
C GLN A 61 -28.50 -9.16 2.65
N THR A 62 -27.62 -8.35 2.05
CA THR A 62 -26.68 -7.51 2.79
C THR A 62 -27.34 -6.35 3.54
N ASP A 63 -28.55 -5.96 3.14
CA ASP A 63 -29.27 -4.85 3.78
C ASP A 63 -29.74 -5.25 5.20
N ASP A 64 -29.98 -6.55 5.41
CA ASP A 64 -30.39 -7.11 6.71
C ASP A 64 -29.23 -7.11 7.72
N LEU A 65 -27.98 -7.02 7.26
CA LEU A 65 -26.82 -6.98 8.13
C LEU A 65 -26.83 -5.74 9.03
N LYS A 66 -27.31 -4.60 8.49
CA LYS A 66 -27.35 -3.33 9.22
C LYS A 66 -28.27 -3.40 10.43
N SER A 67 -29.48 -3.95 10.24
CA SER A 67 -30.44 -4.14 11.34
C SER A 67 -29.99 -5.24 12.29
N TYR A 68 -29.38 -6.31 11.78
CA TYR A 68 -28.88 -7.41 12.60
C TYR A 68 -27.73 -7.01 13.54
N LEU A 69 -26.85 -6.11 13.09
CA LEU A 69 -25.70 -5.60 13.85
C LEU A 69 -26.02 -4.33 14.66
N ALA A 70 -27.30 -3.97 14.84
CA ALA A 70 -27.67 -2.83 15.67
C ALA A 70 -27.34 -3.12 17.15
N GLU A 71 -26.32 -2.46 17.68
CA GLU A 71 -25.88 -2.54 19.08
C GLU A 71 -26.27 -1.26 19.81
N VAL A 72 -26.69 -1.37 21.06
CA VAL A 72 -27.02 -0.20 21.88
C VAL A 72 -25.71 0.51 22.26
N ASP A 73 -25.60 1.78 21.88
CA ASP A 73 -24.49 2.64 22.29
C ASP A 73 -24.73 3.14 23.74
N PRO A 74 -23.87 2.81 24.72
CA PRO A 74 -24.01 3.34 26.07
C PRO A 74 -23.84 4.86 26.15
N ASP A 75 -23.08 5.46 25.22
CA ASP A 75 -22.83 6.90 25.19
C ASP A 75 -23.93 7.66 24.44
N ASN A 76 -24.69 6.97 23.58
CA ASN A 76 -25.75 7.55 22.79
C ASN A 76 -26.96 6.61 22.62
N LEU A 77 -27.83 6.60 23.63
CA LEU A 77 -29.05 5.78 23.66
C LEU A 77 -30.04 6.01 22.49
N LYS A 78 -29.90 7.10 21.72
CA LYS A 78 -30.79 7.39 20.58
C LYS A 78 -30.33 6.77 19.26
N LEU A 79 -29.04 6.48 19.12
CA LEU A 79 -28.44 6.03 17.87
C LEU A 79 -27.64 4.75 18.10
N PRO A 80 -28.11 3.59 17.63
CA PRO A 80 -27.35 2.36 17.79
C PRO A 80 -26.07 2.38 16.96
N LEU A 81 -25.04 1.71 17.46
CA LEU A 81 -23.86 1.37 16.67
C LEU A 81 -24.27 0.32 15.63
N THR A 82 -23.87 0.55 14.40
CA THR A 82 -24.29 -0.25 13.24
C THR A 82 -23.14 -0.33 12.24
N CYS A 83 -23.31 -1.14 11.20
CA CYS A 83 -22.47 -1.07 10.02
C CYS A 83 -22.99 -0.08 8.97
N ILE A 84 -22.10 0.33 8.07
CA ILE A 84 -22.46 1.00 6.83
C ILE A 84 -23.01 0.00 5.82
N THR A 85 -23.48 0.51 4.67
CA THR A 85 -23.92 -0.35 3.57
C THR A 85 -22.78 -1.22 3.06
N ALA A 86 -22.98 -2.53 3.10
CA ALA A 86 -22.00 -3.48 2.58
C ALA A 86 -21.76 -3.27 1.09
N ARG A 87 -20.50 -3.45 0.69
CA ARG A 87 -20.05 -3.36 -0.71
C ARG A 87 -19.49 -4.71 -1.14
N PRO A 88 -19.70 -5.12 -2.39
CA PRO A 88 -19.10 -6.35 -2.89
C PRO A 88 -17.57 -6.23 -2.83
N SER A 89 -16.92 -7.28 -2.33
CA SER A 89 -15.46 -7.36 -2.33
C SER A 89 -15.04 -8.04 -3.62
N LYS A 90 -14.09 -7.43 -4.34
CA LYS A 90 -13.63 -7.98 -5.62
C LYS A 90 -12.86 -9.28 -5.40
N THR A 91 -11.95 -9.26 -4.44
CA THR A 91 -11.05 -10.34 -4.06
C THR A 91 -10.58 -10.15 -2.61
N PHE A 92 -10.07 -11.21 -1.98
CA PHE A 92 -9.57 -11.15 -0.60
C PHE A 92 -8.25 -10.37 -0.49
N ASP A 93 -7.35 -10.52 -1.47
CA ASP A 93 -6.07 -9.79 -1.57
C ASP A 93 -6.28 -8.25 -1.52
N ASP A 94 -7.15 -7.72 -2.37
CA ASP A 94 -7.48 -6.29 -2.40
C ASP A 94 -8.01 -5.81 -1.03
N TRP A 95 -8.86 -6.62 -0.38
CA TRP A 95 -9.44 -6.26 0.92
C TRP A 95 -8.38 -6.30 2.03
N VAL A 96 -7.63 -7.38 2.16
CA VAL A 96 -6.68 -7.57 3.26
C VAL A 96 -5.52 -6.58 3.19
N LEU A 97 -5.03 -6.29 1.98
CA LEU A 97 -3.96 -5.30 1.78
C LEU A 97 -4.45 -3.88 2.04
N TYR A 98 -5.70 -3.58 1.67
CA TYR A 98 -6.31 -2.31 2.05
C TYR A 98 -6.50 -2.23 3.57
N SER A 99 -7.01 -3.27 4.21
CA SER A 99 -7.27 -3.30 5.65
C SER A 99 -6.00 -3.29 6.52
N LEU A 100 -4.89 -3.88 6.07
CA LEU A 100 -3.61 -3.75 6.76
C LEU A 100 -2.92 -2.40 6.51
N HIS A 101 -3.49 -1.59 5.61
CA HIS A 101 -2.87 -0.40 5.04
C HIS A 101 -1.47 -0.71 4.48
N ASP A 102 -1.34 -1.76 3.66
CA ASP A 102 -0.05 -2.11 3.08
C ASP A 102 0.49 -0.95 2.21
N LYS A 103 1.74 -0.52 2.47
CA LYS A 103 2.34 0.67 1.83
C LYS A 103 2.43 0.52 0.32
N ARG A 104 2.78 -0.68 -0.14
CA ARG A 104 3.00 -1.00 -1.55
C ARG A 104 1.68 -1.01 -2.30
N TYR A 105 0.66 -1.65 -1.72
CA TYR A 105 -0.69 -1.67 -2.25
C TYR A 105 -1.31 -0.26 -2.29
N LEU A 106 -1.24 0.49 -1.19
CA LEU A 106 -1.78 1.85 -1.13
C LEU A 106 -1.11 2.78 -2.14
N ALA A 107 0.22 2.71 -2.28
CA ALA A 107 0.95 3.47 -3.30
C ALA A 107 0.48 3.14 -4.72
N SER A 108 0.20 1.86 -5.03
CA SER A 108 -0.34 1.45 -6.34
C SER A 108 -1.71 2.07 -6.65
N LYS A 109 -2.47 2.46 -5.62
CA LYS A 109 -3.77 3.15 -5.73
C LYS A 109 -3.66 4.67 -5.60
N GLY A 110 -2.45 5.21 -5.41
CA GLY A 110 -2.23 6.64 -5.16
C GLY A 110 -2.75 7.11 -3.80
N LEU A 111 -2.87 6.20 -2.83
CA LEU A 111 -3.35 6.47 -1.48
C LEU A 111 -2.21 6.36 -0.48
N SER A 112 -2.34 7.05 0.65
CA SER A 112 -1.48 6.88 1.82
C SER A 112 -2.34 6.93 3.08
N ARG A 113 -1.90 6.21 4.11
CA ARG A 113 -2.57 6.10 5.41
C ARG A 113 -1.56 6.29 6.52
N GLU A 114 -1.99 6.85 7.64
CA GLU A 114 -1.11 7.16 8.77
C GLU A 114 -0.79 5.92 9.60
N HIS A 115 -1.78 5.03 9.79
CA HIS A 115 -1.62 3.84 10.60
C HIS A 115 -1.41 2.60 9.72
N HIS A 116 -0.48 1.74 10.12
CA HIS A 116 -0.21 0.46 9.46
C HIS A 116 -0.43 -0.66 10.46
N TYR A 117 -1.07 -1.74 10.02
CA TYR A 117 -1.39 -2.87 10.88
C TYR A 117 -0.66 -4.13 10.44
N ASN A 118 -0.44 -5.01 11.42
CA ASN A 118 0.13 -6.34 11.19
C ASN A 118 -0.98 -7.38 11.19
N ARG A 119 -0.68 -8.56 10.66
CA ARG A 119 -1.58 -9.72 10.64
C ARG A 119 -2.20 -10.05 12.00
N ASN A 120 -1.45 -9.89 13.08
CA ASN A 120 -1.92 -10.19 14.45
C ASN A 120 -3.06 -9.27 14.93
N ALA A 121 -3.32 -8.16 14.22
CA ALA A 121 -4.46 -7.28 14.52
C ALA A 121 -5.77 -7.79 13.93
N LEU A 122 -5.72 -8.78 13.03
CA LEU A 122 -6.90 -9.41 12.46
C LEU A 122 -7.49 -10.42 13.44
N PHE A 123 -8.81 -10.48 13.45
CA PHE A 123 -9.57 -11.50 14.14
C PHE A 123 -10.60 -12.10 13.19
N THR A 124 -10.92 -13.38 13.36
CA THR A 124 -11.62 -14.17 12.34
C THR A 124 -12.44 -15.30 12.97
N SER A 125 -13.35 -15.90 12.19
CA SER A 125 -14.02 -17.16 12.53
C SER A 125 -13.08 -18.36 12.56
N ASP A 126 -12.16 -18.45 11.59
CA ASP A 126 -11.26 -19.60 11.43
C ASP A 126 -9.85 -19.14 11.04
N VAL A 127 -8.89 -19.41 11.93
CA VAL A 127 -7.49 -19.03 11.73
C VAL A 127 -6.86 -19.81 10.58
N ASN A 128 -7.22 -21.08 10.38
CA ASN A 128 -6.64 -21.88 9.30
C ASN A 128 -7.09 -21.38 7.93
N GLU A 129 -8.37 -21.01 7.80
CA GLU A 129 -8.89 -20.42 6.55
C GLU A 129 -8.25 -19.07 6.27
N LEU A 130 -8.07 -18.23 7.30
CA LEU A 130 -7.34 -16.97 7.18
C LEU A 130 -5.91 -17.20 6.66
N ASP A 131 -5.20 -18.18 7.22
CA ASP A 131 -3.83 -18.51 6.87
C ASP A 131 -3.72 -18.99 5.41
N MET A 132 -4.65 -19.83 4.96
CA MET A 132 -4.74 -20.26 3.56
C MET A 132 -4.97 -19.06 2.63
N LEU A 133 -5.95 -18.22 2.94
CA LEU A 133 -6.27 -17.03 2.13
C LEU A 133 -5.09 -16.05 2.06
N PHE A 134 -4.34 -15.89 3.15
CA PHE A 134 -3.13 -15.06 3.17
C PHE A 134 -2.02 -15.61 2.28
N ASN A 135 -1.83 -16.92 2.26
CA ASN A 135 -0.81 -17.56 1.44
C ASN A 135 -1.14 -17.47 -0.06
N GLU A 136 -2.41 -17.29 -0.42
CA GLU A 136 -2.86 -17.07 -1.81
C GLU A 136 -2.68 -15.63 -2.30
N VAL A 137 -2.35 -14.68 -1.42
CA VAL A 137 -2.17 -13.27 -1.79
C VAL A 137 -0.90 -13.10 -2.62
N ASP A 138 -1.09 -12.73 -3.89
CA ASP A 138 0.00 -12.43 -4.81
C ASP A 138 0.31 -10.92 -4.85
N MET A 139 1.35 -10.52 -4.12
CA MET A 139 1.81 -9.14 -4.01
C MET A 139 2.41 -8.58 -5.31
N CYS A 140 2.84 -9.44 -6.24
CA CYS A 140 3.55 -9.00 -7.45
C CYS A 140 2.61 -8.26 -8.40
N LYS A 141 1.31 -8.58 -8.38
CA LYS A 141 0.28 -7.92 -9.17
C LYS A 141 0.22 -6.41 -8.95
N TYR A 142 0.50 -5.97 -7.72
CA TYR A 142 0.31 -4.58 -7.32
C TYR A 142 1.56 -3.73 -7.47
N THR A 143 2.73 -4.36 -7.52
CA THR A 143 4.01 -3.65 -7.47
C THR A 143 5.04 -4.17 -8.46
N VAL A 144 4.60 -4.62 -9.64
CA VAL A 144 5.46 -5.14 -10.72
C VAL A 144 6.77 -4.36 -10.88
N TYR A 145 6.71 -3.03 -11.02
CA TYR A 145 7.92 -2.21 -11.19
C TYR A 145 8.83 -2.19 -9.95
N GLN A 146 8.25 -2.11 -8.75
CA GLN A 146 9.03 -2.15 -7.51
C GLN A 146 9.63 -3.54 -7.29
N THR A 147 8.91 -4.61 -7.62
CA THR A 147 9.45 -5.98 -7.56
C THR A 147 10.62 -6.16 -8.52
N LEU A 148 10.51 -5.64 -9.75
CA LEU A 148 11.63 -5.65 -10.71
C LEU A 148 12.82 -4.83 -10.17
N LEU A 149 12.57 -3.65 -9.59
CA LEU A 149 13.60 -2.83 -8.95
C LEU A 149 14.28 -3.55 -7.77
N ASP A 150 13.51 -4.16 -6.87
CA ASP A 150 14.01 -4.88 -5.69
C ASP A 150 14.91 -6.04 -6.14
N PHE A 151 14.48 -6.86 -7.11
CA PHE A 151 15.29 -7.94 -7.68
C PHE A 151 16.60 -7.43 -8.27
N LYS A 152 16.56 -6.28 -8.93
CA LYS A 152 17.73 -5.66 -9.55
C LYS A 152 18.70 -5.11 -8.50
N GLN A 153 18.18 -4.48 -7.44
CA GLN A 153 18.97 -4.02 -6.29
C GLN A 153 19.61 -5.18 -5.53
N GLU A 154 18.93 -6.33 -5.44
CA GLU A 154 19.47 -7.58 -4.92
C GLU A 154 20.50 -8.25 -5.85
N GLY A 155 20.77 -7.67 -7.02
CA GLY A 155 21.75 -8.19 -8.00
C GLY A 155 21.28 -9.45 -8.74
N LYS A 156 19.99 -9.77 -8.69
CA LYS A 156 19.42 -10.92 -9.39
C LYS A 156 19.22 -10.62 -10.87
N THR A 157 19.32 -11.66 -11.71
CA THR A 157 19.10 -11.52 -13.15
C THR A 157 17.61 -11.60 -13.51
N PHE A 158 17.27 -11.16 -14.72
CA PHE A 158 15.89 -11.24 -15.20
C PHE A 158 15.43 -12.70 -15.35
N GLU A 159 16.31 -13.62 -15.72
CA GLU A 159 16.01 -15.05 -15.79
C GLU A 159 15.63 -15.60 -14.40
N GLN A 160 16.35 -15.19 -13.35
CA GLN A 160 16.02 -15.58 -11.98
C GLN A 160 14.66 -15.02 -11.54
N PHE A 161 14.28 -13.83 -12.02
CA PHE A 161 12.93 -13.30 -11.82
C PHE A 161 11.87 -14.12 -12.57
N LEU A 162 12.12 -14.54 -13.81
CA LEU A 162 11.17 -15.39 -14.55
C LEU A 162 10.96 -16.76 -13.88
N MET A 163 12.00 -17.32 -13.27
CA MET A 163 11.93 -18.59 -12.55
C MET A 163 11.03 -18.56 -11.32
N THR A 164 10.66 -17.38 -10.80
CA THR A 164 9.69 -17.28 -9.69
C THR A 164 8.25 -17.57 -10.12
N GLY A 165 7.98 -17.62 -11.42
CA GLY A 165 6.63 -17.82 -11.97
C GLY A 165 5.70 -16.61 -11.81
N GLN A 166 6.21 -15.48 -11.32
CA GLN A 166 5.42 -14.26 -11.08
C GLN A 166 5.13 -13.48 -12.38
N CYS A 167 5.83 -13.79 -13.47
CA CYS A 167 5.61 -13.18 -14.78
C CYS A 167 4.74 -14.09 -15.66
N PRO A 168 3.54 -13.67 -16.08
CA PRO A 168 2.75 -14.41 -17.04
C PRO A 168 3.50 -14.57 -18.37
N ILE A 169 3.50 -15.77 -18.95
CA ILE A 169 4.25 -16.10 -20.18
C ILE A 169 3.92 -15.12 -21.32
N GLN A 170 2.65 -14.72 -21.44
CA GLN A 170 2.20 -13.80 -22.48
C GLN A 170 2.76 -12.38 -22.33
N GLN A 171 3.24 -12.02 -21.13
CA GLN A 171 3.72 -10.69 -20.77
C GLN A 171 5.25 -10.61 -20.66
N ILE A 172 5.99 -11.71 -20.88
CA ILE A 172 7.45 -11.75 -20.72
C ILE A 172 8.15 -10.63 -21.50
N ARG A 173 7.72 -10.35 -22.74
CA ARG A 173 8.30 -9.27 -23.54
C ARG A 173 8.14 -7.88 -22.90
N ASN A 174 6.98 -7.61 -22.32
CA ASN A 174 6.69 -6.34 -21.66
C ASN A 174 7.52 -6.18 -20.38
N TYR A 175 7.69 -7.26 -19.63
CA TYR A 175 8.54 -7.30 -18.44
C TYR A 175 10.03 -7.16 -18.79
N ALA A 176 10.50 -7.79 -19.86
CA ALA A 176 11.88 -7.65 -20.34
C ALA A 176 12.17 -6.22 -20.79
N PHE A 177 11.22 -5.59 -21.49
CA PHE A 177 11.32 -4.19 -21.87
C PHE A 177 11.37 -3.28 -20.64
N ALA A 178 10.44 -3.46 -19.68
CA ALA A 178 10.46 -2.74 -18.41
C ALA A 178 11.78 -2.93 -17.65
N TRP A 179 12.32 -4.16 -17.61
CA TRP A 179 13.61 -4.45 -16.99
C TRP A 179 14.75 -3.67 -17.64
N SER A 180 14.81 -3.62 -18.98
CA SER A 180 15.82 -2.84 -19.71
C SER A 180 15.68 -1.33 -19.47
N LEU A 181 14.46 -0.80 -19.33
CA LEU A 181 14.26 0.61 -18.98
C LEU A 181 14.87 0.95 -17.61
N LEU A 182 14.79 0.04 -16.64
CA LEU A 182 15.45 0.24 -15.34
C LEU A 182 16.98 0.34 -15.47
N ASP A 183 17.62 -0.30 -16.46
CA ASP A 183 19.05 -0.09 -16.75
C ASP A 183 19.31 1.30 -17.32
N SER A 184 18.43 1.78 -18.20
CA SER A 184 18.57 3.10 -18.83
C SER A 184 18.43 4.26 -17.83
N VAL A 185 17.62 4.12 -16.78
CA VAL A 185 17.46 5.15 -15.74
C VAL A 185 18.63 5.19 -14.77
N ALA A 186 19.34 4.08 -14.55
CA ALA A 186 20.59 4.08 -13.79
C ALA A 186 21.67 4.98 -14.45
N CYS A 187 21.58 5.22 -15.77
CA CYS A 187 22.46 6.15 -16.49
C CYS A 187 22.11 7.65 -16.33
N ILE A 188 20.97 8.03 -15.71
CA ILE A 188 20.64 9.45 -15.46
C ILE A 188 21.17 9.93 -14.09
N ARG A 189 21.75 9.03 -13.27
CA ARG A 189 22.43 9.40 -12.01
C ARG A 189 23.89 9.86 -12.18
N GLN A 190 24.28 10.20 -13.41
CA GLN A 190 25.47 11.00 -13.70
C GLN A 190 25.10 12.11 -14.67
N GLU A 191 24.12 12.95 -14.33
CA GLU A 191 24.24 14.32 -14.81
C GLU A 191 25.43 14.93 -14.03
N PRO A 192 26.53 15.32 -14.70
CA PRO A 192 27.47 16.20 -14.06
C PRO A 192 26.66 17.42 -13.64
N THR A 193 26.57 17.67 -12.33
CA THR A 193 26.11 18.96 -11.82
C THR A 193 26.78 20.02 -12.66
N HIS A 194 25.99 20.93 -13.24
CA HIS A 194 26.49 22.16 -13.84
C HIS A 194 27.26 22.92 -12.75
N THR A 195 28.54 22.59 -12.56
CA THR A 195 29.51 23.54 -12.07
C THR A 195 29.64 24.54 -13.21
N PRO A 196 29.37 25.84 -12.99
CA PRO A 196 29.72 26.84 -13.98
C PRO A 196 31.19 26.63 -14.32
N ILE A 197 31.50 26.53 -15.60
CA ILE A 197 32.88 26.65 -16.07
C ILE A 197 33.25 28.09 -15.74
N ASP A 198 33.91 28.31 -14.60
CA ASP A 198 34.50 29.60 -14.29
C ASP A 198 35.54 29.86 -15.38
N GLU A 199 35.22 30.82 -16.26
CA GLU A 199 36.17 31.43 -17.16
C GLU A 199 37.39 31.90 -16.35
N PRO A 200 38.62 31.77 -16.87
CA PRO A 200 39.82 32.11 -16.12
C PRO A 200 39.86 33.62 -15.89
N GLN A 201 39.45 34.09 -14.71
CA GLN A 201 39.66 35.47 -14.31
C GLN A 201 41.12 35.63 -13.89
N ASN A 202 41.92 36.19 -14.80
CA ASN A 202 43.27 36.70 -14.56
C ASN A 202 43.25 37.81 -13.49
N GLN A 203 43.26 37.42 -12.21
CA GLN A 203 43.42 38.34 -11.08
C GLN A 203 44.59 37.89 -10.22
N LEU A 204 45.53 38.80 -9.96
CA LEU A 204 46.64 38.57 -9.05
C LEU A 204 46.19 38.95 -7.63
N VAL A 205 46.27 37.98 -6.72
CA VAL A 205 45.87 38.12 -5.31
C VAL A 205 47.13 38.06 -4.45
N ASP A 206 47.29 39.01 -3.52
CA ASP A 206 48.40 39.01 -2.55
C ASP A 206 48.25 37.82 -1.60
N VAL A 207 49.29 37.01 -1.48
CA VAL A 207 49.25 35.73 -0.77
C VAL A 207 49.28 35.91 0.76
N GLU A 208 49.70 37.06 1.28
CA GLU A 208 49.73 37.29 2.74
C GLU A 208 48.49 38.01 3.28
N THR A 209 47.79 38.80 2.47
CA THR A 209 46.63 39.60 2.95
C THR A 209 45.30 39.24 2.26
N GLY A 210 45.33 38.55 1.12
CA GLY A 210 44.13 38.10 0.42
C GLY A 210 43.36 39.19 -0.32
N GLU A 211 43.93 40.39 -0.50
CA GLU A 211 43.33 41.44 -1.33
C GLU A 211 43.77 41.35 -2.81
N ILE A 212 42.88 41.74 -3.73
CA ILE A 212 43.12 41.73 -5.17
C ILE A 212 43.98 42.95 -5.54
N VAL A 213 45.19 42.72 -6.06
CA VAL A 213 46.18 43.80 -6.30
C VAL A 213 46.19 44.30 -7.75
N GLY A 214 45.47 43.64 -8.66
CA GLY A 214 45.28 44.11 -10.03
C GLY A 214 45.13 43.00 -11.07
N SER A 215 44.74 43.40 -12.28
CA SER A 215 44.64 42.53 -13.46
C SER A 215 45.91 42.59 -14.31
N ILE A 216 46.33 41.46 -14.86
CA ILE A 216 47.48 41.36 -15.78
C ILE A 216 47.09 41.98 -17.13
N SER A 217 47.12 43.30 -17.20
CA SER A 217 47.05 44.05 -18.47
C SER A 217 47.97 45.28 -18.51
N GLU A 218 48.91 45.42 -17.55
CA GLU A 218 49.82 46.58 -17.46
C GLU A 218 51.32 46.23 -17.47
N PHE A 219 51.72 45.02 -17.86
CA PHE A 219 53.14 44.69 -18.07
C PHE A 219 53.39 44.14 -19.48
N GLU A 220 53.08 44.96 -20.49
CA GLU A 220 53.78 44.94 -21.77
C GLU A 220 54.38 46.32 -21.98
N ASP A 221 55.56 46.55 -21.41
CA ASP A 221 56.58 47.45 -21.94
C ASP A 221 57.81 47.29 -21.05
N PHE A 222 58.81 46.54 -21.54
CA PHE A 222 60.23 46.90 -21.49
C PHE A 222 61.03 45.79 -22.18
N SER A 223 61.51 46.15 -23.38
CA SER A 223 62.63 45.56 -24.10
C SER A 223 63.90 45.43 -23.25
#